data_AF-A0A663E6D9-F1
#
_entry.id   AF-A0A663E6D9-F1
#
_cell.length_a   1.000
_cell.length_b   1.000
_cell.length_c   1.000
_cell.angle_alpha   90.00
_cell.angle_beta   90.00
_cell.angle_gamma   90.00
#
_symmetry.space_group_name_H-M   'P 1'
#
loop_
_entity.id
_entity.type
_entity.pdbx_description
1 polymer ?
#
loop_
_entity_poly.entity_id
_entity_poly.type
_entity_poly.pdbx_seq_one_letter_code
_entity_poly.pdbx_strand_id
1 'polypeptide(L)'
;MAVYIRKDPLEIPPPSEKDWLKEDEEDFFLQDPDRKRDALPQPFRMVNKLVTLVFENAMEIIERREMFREVQKLKVQPTKCFPTAEFQVTGRANCLAVSGKYIFVGLSVGLAAFKVSDCKEVCAWDAVETEICAIHASDLGNESHILLAVDEMG
;
A
#
# COMPACT_ATOMS: atom_id res chain seq x y z
N MET A 1 36.86 -49.22 -54.65
CA MET A 1 36.95 -48.28 -55.78
C MET A 1 35.57 -47.70 -56.05
N ALA A 2 35.52 -46.38 -56.27
CA ALA A 2 34.42 -45.51 -56.72
C ALA A 2 33.18 -45.33 -55.81
N VAL A 3 33.28 -44.31 -54.96
CA VAL A 3 32.14 -43.53 -54.44
C VAL A 3 31.57 -42.71 -55.60
N TYR A 4 30.33 -42.95 -56.00
CA TYR A 4 29.60 -42.07 -56.93
C TYR A 4 28.77 -41.07 -56.11
N ILE A 5 29.28 -39.85 -56.00
CA ILE A 5 28.55 -38.69 -55.47
C ILE A 5 27.70 -38.16 -56.63
N ARG A 6 26.37 -38.29 -56.55
CA ARG A 6 25.46 -37.53 -57.42
C ARG A 6 25.46 -36.07 -56.94
N LYS A 7 25.97 -35.17 -57.77
CA LYS A 7 25.97 -33.71 -57.57
C LYS A 7 24.82 -33.07 -58.38
N ASP A 8 23.58 -33.42 -58.05
CA ASP A 8 22.32 -32.76 -58.44
C ASP A 8 21.79 -31.80 -57.35
N PRO A 9 21.67 -30.45 -57.48
CA PRO A 9 20.81 -29.69 -56.59
C PRO A 9 19.36 -30.15 -56.79
N LEU A 10 18.66 -30.53 -55.72
CA LEU A 10 17.21 -30.73 -55.74
C LEU A 10 16.56 -29.35 -55.90
N GLU A 11 16.35 -28.88 -57.12
CA GLU A 11 15.53 -27.71 -57.38
C GLU A 11 14.07 -28.03 -57.07
N ILE A 12 13.48 -27.30 -56.12
CA ILE A 12 12.05 -27.34 -55.84
C ILE A 12 11.37 -26.71 -57.05
N PRO A 13 10.45 -27.41 -57.75
CA PRO A 13 9.75 -26.81 -58.88
C PRO A 13 8.94 -25.59 -58.39
N PRO A 14 8.89 -24.49 -59.17
CA PRO A 14 8.03 -23.37 -58.83
C PRO A 14 6.57 -23.84 -58.77
N PRO A 15 5.77 -23.35 -57.80
CA PRO A 15 4.39 -23.78 -57.64
C PRO A 15 3.62 -23.51 -58.93
N SER A 16 2.89 -24.52 -59.43
CA SER A 16 2.06 -24.33 -60.63
C SER A 16 0.77 -23.64 -60.23
N GLU A 17 0.15 -22.86 -61.12
CA GLU A 17 -1.13 -22.17 -60.90
C GLU A 17 -2.27 -23.09 -60.38
N LYS A 18 -2.11 -24.41 -60.50
CA LYS A 18 -3.07 -25.41 -59.98
C LYS A 18 -3.03 -25.59 -58.46
N ASP A 19 -1.97 -25.13 -57.81
CA ASP A 19 -1.78 -25.23 -56.34
C ASP A 19 -2.22 -23.96 -55.61
N TRP A 20 -2.67 -22.94 -56.35
CA TRP A 20 -3.26 -21.75 -55.76
C TRP A 20 -4.69 -22.08 -55.34
N LEU A 21 -5.01 -21.89 -54.06
CA LEU A 21 -6.38 -21.89 -53.59
C LEU A 21 -7.14 -20.88 -54.46
N LYS A 22 -8.22 -21.35 -55.10
CA LYS A 22 -9.09 -20.51 -55.93
C LYS A 22 -9.56 -19.30 -55.11
N GLU A 23 -9.79 -18.18 -55.80
CA GLU A 23 -10.16 -16.82 -55.35
C GLU A 23 -11.38 -16.69 -54.42
N ASP A 24 -11.77 -17.73 -53.68
CA ASP A 24 -12.84 -17.69 -52.67
C ASP A 24 -12.34 -17.09 -51.33
N GLU A 25 -11.07 -16.69 -51.22
CA GLU A 25 -10.50 -16.01 -50.04
C GLU A 25 -10.87 -14.51 -49.93
N GLU A 26 -11.46 -13.91 -50.96
CA GLU A 26 -11.89 -12.51 -50.90
C GLU A 26 -13.08 -12.30 -49.93
N ASP A 27 -13.87 -13.34 -49.68
CA ASP A 27 -15.06 -13.29 -48.81
C ASP A 27 -14.75 -13.56 -47.33
N PHE A 28 -13.54 -14.01 -46.98
CA PHE A 28 -13.17 -14.28 -45.59
C PHE A 28 -13.16 -12.97 -44.77
N PHE A 29 -12.71 -11.88 -45.37
CA PHE A 29 -12.73 -10.54 -44.78
C PHE A 29 -14.13 -9.93 -44.69
N LEU A 30 -15.11 -10.47 -45.42
CA LEU A 30 -16.52 -10.07 -45.31
C LEU A 30 -17.23 -10.75 -44.13
N GLN A 31 -16.60 -11.71 -43.45
CA GLN A 31 -17.18 -12.33 -42.24
C GLN A 31 -16.88 -11.54 -40.96
N ASP A 32 -15.99 -10.55 -41.02
CA ASP A 32 -15.71 -9.66 -39.90
C ASP A 32 -16.97 -8.82 -39.56
N PRO A 33 -17.61 -9.05 -38.40
CA PRO A 33 -18.83 -8.35 -38.02
C PRO A 33 -18.59 -6.84 -37.83
N ASP A 34 -17.36 -6.41 -37.56
CA ASP A 34 -17.02 -5.00 -37.39
C ASP A 34 -16.95 -4.27 -38.74
N ARG A 35 -16.37 -4.88 -39.77
CA ARG A 35 -16.40 -4.33 -41.14
C ARG A 35 -17.80 -4.23 -41.75
N LYS A 36 -18.71 -5.17 -41.42
CA LYS A 36 -20.11 -5.10 -41.88
C LYS A 36 -20.85 -3.86 -41.37
N ARG A 37 -20.52 -3.39 -40.16
CA ARG A 37 -21.10 -2.18 -39.56
C ARG A 37 -20.58 -0.90 -40.22
N ASP A 38 -19.34 -0.92 -40.69
CA ASP A 38 -18.71 0.18 -41.40
C ASP A 38 -19.22 0.37 -42.84
N ALA A 39 -19.84 -0.64 -43.44
CA ALA A 39 -20.46 -0.56 -44.77
C ALA A 39 -21.84 0.15 -44.77
N LEU A 40 -22.43 0.44 -43.60
CA LEU A 40 -23.76 1.04 -43.53
C LEU A 40 -23.79 2.48 -44.08
N PRO A 41 -24.81 2.87 -44.85
CA PRO A 41 -24.95 4.25 -45.30
C PRO A 41 -25.10 5.23 -44.11
N GLN A 42 -24.69 6.49 -44.30
CA GLN A 42 -25.17 7.58 -43.44
C GLN A 42 -26.71 7.59 -43.51
N PRO A 43 -27.44 7.69 -42.39
CA PRO A 43 -27.03 8.14 -41.05
C PRO A 43 -26.81 7.03 -40.01
N PHE A 44 -26.97 5.75 -40.36
CA PHE A 44 -26.99 4.65 -39.39
C PHE A 44 -25.64 4.46 -38.67
N ARG A 45 -24.52 4.73 -39.35
CA ARG A 45 -23.18 4.77 -38.73
C ARG A 45 -23.06 5.85 -37.65
N MET A 46 -23.66 7.01 -37.88
CA MET A 46 -23.64 8.11 -36.92
C MET A 46 -24.41 7.74 -35.66
N VAL A 47 -25.56 7.06 -35.80
CA VAL A 47 -26.32 6.54 -34.66
C VAL A 47 -25.48 5.55 -33.85
N ASN A 48 -24.82 4.58 -34.50
CA ASN A 48 -23.99 3.60 -33.79
C ASN A 48 -22.83 4.27 -33.03
N LYS A 49 -22.16 5.26 -33.65
CA LYS A 49 -21.09 6.04 -33.00
C LYS A 49 -21.60 6.83 -31.78
N LEU A 50 -22.76 7.46 -31.89
CA LEU A 50 -23.36 8.19 -30.77
C LEU A 50 -23.76 7.26 -29.63
N VAL A 51 -24.35 6.11 -29.94
CA VAL A 51 -24.70 5.09 -28.95
C VAL A 51 -23.45 4.56 -28.26
N THR A 52 -22.41 4.24 -29.02
CA THR A 52 -21.11 3.78 -28.48
C THR A 52 -20.50 4.83 -27.56
N LEU A 53 -20.47 6.09 -27.99
CA LEU A 53 -19.97 7.20 -27.17
C LEU A 53 -20.73 7.36 -25.85
N VAL A 54 -22.05 7.15 -25.85
CA VAL A 54 -22.83 7.19 -24.61
C VAL A 54 -22.42 6.07 -23.66
N PHE A 55 -22.20 4.86 -24.18
CA PHE A 55 -21.73 3.73 -23.38
C PHE A 55 -20.31 3.94 -22.85
N GLU A 56 -19.38 4.41 -23.69
CA GLU A 56 -18.01 4.73 -23.28
C GLU A 56 -17.99 5.78 -22.16
N ASN A 57 -18.73 6.88 -22.33
CA ASN A 57 -18.85 7.92 -21.31
C ASN A 57 -19.47 7.39 -20.01
N ALA A 58 -20.51 6.56 -20.11
CA ALA A 58 -21.13 5.97 -18.94
C ALA A 58 -20.16 5.03 -18.20
N MET A 59 -19.40 4.24 -18.94
CA MET A 59 -18.39 3.34 -18.39
C MET A 59 -17.27 4.12 -17.69
N GLU A 60 -16.74 5.19 -18.31
CA GLU A 60 -15.70 6.04 -17.71
C GLU A 60 -16.16 6.64 -16.37
N ILE A 61 -17.42 7.09 -16.31
CA ILE A 61 -18.02 7.62 -15.06
C ILE A 61 -18.11 6.53 -13.99
N ILE A 62 -18.48 5.30 -14.36
CA ILE A 62 -18.59 4.17 -13.44
C ILE A 62 -17.21 3.80 -12.91
N GLU A 63 -16.22 3.61 -13.80
CA GLU A 63 -14.84 3.26 -13.44
C GLU A 63 -14.24 4.30 -12.50
N ARG A 64 -14.41 5.59 -12.81
CA ARG A 64 -13.94 6.68 -11.94
C ARG A 64 -14.57 6.58 -10.55
N ARG A 65 -15.87 6.31 -10.44
CA ARG A 65 -16.57 6.16 -9.16
C ARG A 65 -16.10 4.92 -8.39
N GLU A 66 -15.82 3.82 -9.08
CA GLU A 66 -15.29 2.61 -8.46
C GLU A 66 -13.89 2.82 -7.93
N MET A 67 -12.99 3.43 -8.70
CA MET A 67 -11.65 3.82 -8.23
C MET A 67 -11.72 4.69 -6.97
N PHE A 68 -12.60 5.70 -6.93
CA PHE A 68 -12.77 6.52 -5.73
C PHE A 68 -13.29 5.72 -4.53
N ARG A 69 -14.21 4.77 -4.74
CA ARG A 69 -14.73 3.89 -3.68
C ARG A 69 -13.65 2.93 -3.17
N GLU A 70 -12.82 2.38 -4.04
CA GLU A 70 -11.70 1.52 -3.67
C GLU A 70 -10.66 2.29 -2.84
N VAL A 71 -10.28 3.49 -3.29
CA VAL A 71 -9.41 4.38 -2.51
C VAL A 71 -10.01 4.68 -1.14
N GLN A 72 -11.32 4.89 -1.04
CA GLN A 72 -11.99 5.11 0.25
C GLN A 72 -12.03 3.85 1.12
N LYS A 73 -12.26 2.66 0.56
CA LYS A 73 -12.21 1.39 1.31
C LYS A 73 -10.81 1.12 1.86
N LEU A 74 -9.77 1.51 1.12
CA LEU A 74 -8.37 1.38 1.53
C LEU A 74 -7.96 2.41 2.61
N LYS A 75 -8.77 3.45 2.86
CA LYS A 75 -8.50 4.39 3.97
C LYS A 75 -8.81 3.71 5.30
N VAL A 76 -7.78 3.19 5.94
CA VAL A 76 -7.83 2.76 7.33
C VAL A 76 -7.87 4.02 8.21
N GLN A 77 -8.91 4.15 9.05
CA GLN A 77 -8.90 5.18 10.09
C GLN A 77 -7.88 4.77 11.16
N PRO A 78 -6.97 5.67 11.57
CA PRO A 78 -6.08 5.38 12.67
C PRO A 78 -6.90 5.10 13.94
N THR A 79 -6.43 4.14 14.74
CA THR A 79 -7.05 3.82 16.02
C THR A 79 -7.06 5.08 16.89
N LYS A 80 -8.25 5.51 17.29
CA LYS A 80 -8.41 6.60 18.23
C LYS A 80 -8.03 6.09 19.62
N CYS A 81 -6.92 6.59 20.16
CA CYS A 81 -6.51 6.32 21.54
C CYS A 81 -7.19 7.32 22.46
N PHE A 82 -7.91 6.83 23.47
CA PHE A 82 -8.49 7.65 24.53
C PHE A 82 -7.70 7.47 25.82
N PRO A 83 -7.52 8.53 26.62
CA PRO A 83 -6.88 8.41 27.92
C PRO A 83 -7.69 7.45 28.80
N THR A 84 -7.01 6.48 29.41
CA THR A 84 -7.65 5.47 30.27
C THR A 84 -7.66 5.89 31.74
N ALA A 85 -6.70 6.72 32.14
CA ALA A 85 -6.56 7.20 33.50
C ALA A 85 -5.88 8.57 33.50
N GLU A 86 -6.12 9.33 34.56
CA GLU A 86 -5.44 10.57 34.89
C GLU A 86 -4.96 10.49 36.34
N PHE A 87 -3.77 10.99 36.60
CA PHE A 87 -3.21 11.07 37.94
C PHE A 87 -2.44 12.37 38.10
N GLN A 88 -2.33 12.82 39.34
CA GLN A 88 -1.59 14.04 39.67
C GLN A 88 -0.18 13.68 40.13
N VAL A 89 0.75 14.57 39.82
CA VAL A 89 2.14 14.49 40.26
C VAL A 89 2.45 15.66 41.18
N THR A 90 3.36 15.46 42.12
CA THR A 90 3.83 16.50 43.04
C THR A 90 4.74 17.47 42.29
N GLY A 91 4.19 18.61 41.88
CA GLY A 91 4.92 19.64 41.15
C GLY A 91 4.81 19.50 39.63
N ARG A 92 5.87 19.86 38.91
CA ARG A 92 5.89 19.89 37.44
C ARG A 92 6.60 18.66 36.88
N ALA A 93 5.91 17.89 36.06
CA ALA A 93 6.52 16.84 35.25
C ALA A 93 7.20 17.43 34.00
N ASN A 94 8.44 17.01 33.77
CA ASN A 94 9.27 17.44 32.65
C ASN A 94 9.47 16.32 31.63
N CYS A 95 9.72 15.09 32.11
CA CYS A 95 9.91 13.94 31.25
C CYS A 95 9.25 12.69 31.84
N LEU A 96 9.01 11.69 30.99
CA LEU A 96 8.36 10.43 31.37
C LEU A 96 9.01 9.26 30.64
N ALA A 97 9.16 8.14 31.35
CA ALA A 97 9.52 6.86 30.74
C ALA A 97 8.64 5.75 31.33
N VAL A 98 8.31 4.74 30.53
CA VAL A 98 7.53 3.59 30.98
C VAL A 98 8.37 2.34 30.79
N SER A 99 8.46 1.51 31.84
CA SER A 99 9.09 0.20 31.77
C SER A 99 8.26 -0.81 32.54
N GLY A 100 7.74 -1.81 31.84
CA GLY A 100 6.91 -2.87 32.41
C GLY A 100 5.66 -2.32 33.12
N LYS A 101 5.63 -2.48 34.45
CA LYS A 101 4.49 -2.10 35.30
C LYS A 101 4.65 -0.72 35.94
N TYR A 102 5.71 0.01 35.61
CA TYR A 102 6.05 1.28 36.24
C TYR A 102 6.15 2.42 35.22
N ILE A 103 5.74 3.59 35.70
CA ILE A 103 5.84 4.88 35.02
C ILE A 103 6.81 5.72 35.84
N PHE A 104 7.88 6.17 35.22
CA PHE A 104 8.86 7.06 35.83
C PHE A 104 8.63 8.47 35.32
N VAL A 105 8.56 9.43 36.24
CA VAL A 105 8.28 10.84 35.97
C VAL A 105 9.46 11.65 36.49
N GLY A 106 10.11 12.39 35.59
CA GLY A 106 11.10 13.38 35.95
C GLY A 106 10.39 14.66 36.35
N LEU A 107 10.67 15.12 37.56
CA LEU A 107 10.09 16.32 38.16
C LEU A 107 11.12 17.44 38.19
N SER A 108 10.66 18.65 38.48
CA SER A 108 11.54 19.82 38.70
C SER A 108 12.42 19.70 39.94
N VAL A 109 12.13 18.77 40.85
CA VAL A 109 12.84 18.60 42.13
C VAL A 109 13.34 17.17 42.34
N GLY A 110 13.27 16.32 41.32
CA GLY A 110 13.68 14.93 41.45
C GLY A 110 12.96 13.98 40.50
N LEU A 111 12.72 12.76 40.96
CA LEU A 111 12.16 11.67 40.17
C LEU A 111 11.08 10.93 40.97
N ALA A 112 9.94 10.63 40.36
CA ALA A 112 8.91 9.80 40.98
C ALA A 112 8.57 8.58 40.12
N ALA A 113 8.24 7.47 40.78
CA ALA A 113 7.80 6.24 40.14
C ALA A 113 6.37 5.92 40.55
N PHE A 114 5.54 5.62 39.56
CA PHE A 114 4.13 5.27 39.70
C PHE A 114 3.89 3.88 39.12
N LYS A 115 2.88 3.19 39.62
CA LYS A 115 2.47 1.90 39.07
C LYS A 115 1.42 2.09 37.98
N VAL A 116 1.59 1.43 36.84
CA VAL A 116 0.70 1.56 35.66
C VAL A 116 -0.74 1.12 35.99
N SER A 117 -0.92 0.13 36.88
CA SER A 117 -2.25 -0.46 37.16
C SER A 117 -3.24 0.49 37.83
N ASP A 118 -2.75 1.33 38.73
CA ASP A 118 -3.56 2.17 39.61
C ASP A 118 -3.06 3.62 39.66
N CYS A 119 -2.01 3.95 38.90
CA CYS A 119 -1.38 5.26 38.83
C CYS A 119 -1.00 5.83 40.21
N LYS A 120 -0.76 4.95 41.18
CA LYS A 120 -0.32 5.34 42.52
C LYS A 120 1.18 5.48 42.56
N GLU A 121 1.63 6.51 43.26
CA GLU A 121 3.03 6.71 43.56
C GLU A 121 3.55 5.55 44.42
N VAL A 122 4.66 4.96 43.98
CA VAL A 122 5.34 3.87 44.66
C VAL A 122 6.53 4.43 45.45
N CYS A 123 7.28 5.34 44.84
CA CYS A 123 8.39 6.03 45.48
C CYS A 123 8.70 7.36 44.77
N ALA A 124 9.21 8.32 45.52
CA ALA A 124 9.80 9.54 45.02
C ALA A 124 11.25 9.67 45.51
N TRP A 125 12.08 10.27 44.68
CA TRP A 125 13.46 10.62 44.93
C TRP A 125 13.61 12.13 44.78
N ASP A 126 13.27 12.84 45.85
CA ASP A 126 13.27 14.31 45.93
C ASP A 126 14.54 14.87 46.59
N ALA A 127 15.48 14.01 46.97
CA ALA A 127 16.65 14.39 47.76
C ALA A 127 17.70 15.21 46.98
N VAL A 128 17.59 15.29 45.65
CA VAL A 128 18.59 15.92 44.79
C VAL A 128 18.25 17.40 44.54
N GLU A 129 17.00 17.84 44.80
CA GLU A 129 16.50 19.18 44.47
C GLU A 129 16.87 19.65 43.04
N THR A 130 17.09 18.70 42.14
CA THR A 130 17.60 18.95 40.78
C THR A 130 16.53 18.57 39.78
N GLU A 131 16.42 19.38 38.72
CA GLU A 131 15.48 19.17 37.64
C GLU A 131 15.92 17.98 36.76
N ILE A 132 15.08 16.96 36.65
CA ILE A 132 15.32 15.83 35.74
C ILE A 132 14.77 16.15 34.36
N CYS A 133 15.68 16.24 33.38
CA CYS A 133 15.39 16.67 32.02
C CYS A 133 15.07 15.51 31.07
N ALA A 134 15.73 14.37 31.25
CA ALA A 134 15.51 13.18 30.43
C ALA A 134 15.59 11.90 31.25
N ILE A 135 14.73 10.94 30.93
CA ILE A 135 14.74 9.61 31.52
C ILE A 135 14.68 8.57 30.42
N HIS A 136 15.52 7.55 30.55
CA HIS A 136 15.42 6.32 29.78
C HIS A 136 15.24 5.14 30.74
N ALA A 137 14.24 4.32 30.46
CA ALA A 137 13.96 3.12 31.24
C ALA A 137 14.06 1.89 30.33
N SER A 138 14.69 0.83 30.81
CA SER A 138 14.80 -0.44 30.11
C SER A 138 14.48 -1.59 31.05
N ASP A 139 13.74 -2.58 30.54
CA ASP A 139 13.42 -3.79 31.28
C ASP A 139 14.56 -4.81 31.16
N LEU A 140 15.08 -5.28 32.30
CA LEU A 140 16.14 -6.28 32.37
C LEU A 140 15.57 -7.69 32.62
N GLY A 141 14.24 -7.82 32.75
CA GLY A 141 13.56 -9.06 33.13
C GLY A 141 13.49 -9.25 34.65
N ASN A 142 12.60 -10.14 35.10
CA ASN A 142 12.41 -10.48 36.52
C ASN A 142 12.21 -9.25 37.44
N GLU A 143 11.38 -8.30 37.00
CA GLU A 143 11.01 -7.08 37.76
C GLU A 143 12.15 -6.08 37.99
N SER A 144 13.32 -6.30 37.38
CA SER A 144 14.44 -5.36 37.43
C SER A 144 14.39 -4.39 36.25
N HIS A 145 14.44 -3.10 36.54
CA HIS A 145 14.45 -2.05 35.53
C HIS A 145 15.68 -1.19 35.69
N ILE A 146 16.35 -0.88 34.59
CA ILE A 146 17.45 0.09 34.56
C ILE A 146 16.85 1.45 34.24
N LEU A 147 17.18 2.43 35.07
CA LEU A 147 16.81 3.82 34.88
C LEU A 147 18.06 4.67 34.68
N LEU A 148 18.07 5.41 33.58
CA LEU A 148 19.05 6.45 33.32
C LEU A 148 18.32 7.78 33.37
N ALA A 149 18.73 8.67 34.27
CA ALA A 149 18.18 10.01 34.39
C ALA A 149 19.31 11.02 34.18
N VAL A 150 19.02 12.05 33.39
CA VAL A 150 19.92 13.16 33.10
C VAL A 150 19.29 14.40 33.72
N ASP A 151 20.07 15.11 34.53
CA ASP A 151 19.64 16.33 35.18
C ASP A 151 19.92 17.56 34.29
N GLU A 152 19.64 18.76 34.81
CA GLU A 152 19.93 20.01 34.12
C GLU A 152 21.43 20.28 33.89
N MET A 153 22.31 19.62 34.65
CA MET A 153 23.76 19.79 34.57
C MET A 153 24.42 18.86 33.53
N GLY A 154 23.75 17.77 33.15
CA GLY A 154 24.16 16.86 32.07
C GLY A 154 24.85 15.59 32.55
#